data_AF-A0A0B1SKW8-F1
#
_entry.id   AF-A0A0B1SKW8-F1
#
_cell.length_a   1.000
_cell.length_b   1.000
_cell.length_c   1.000
_cell.angle_alpha   90.00
_cell.angle_beta   90.00
_cell.angle_gamma   90.00
#
_symmetry.space_group_name_H-M   'P 1'
#
loop_
_entity.id
_entity.type
_entity.pdbx_description
1 polymer ?
#
loop_
_entity_poly.entity_id
_entity_poly.type
_entity_poly.pdbx_seq_one_letter_code
_entity_poly.pdbx_strand_id
1 'polypeptide(L)'
;MEMRAEDESVRANFEQYGTERHYLCGILADASWHDLWERPLFSAIVTDPPYGIREKGRKIGKKPRKEHWTLPSAERQCHFPEKQPYSLEKTFTDLCDLAASVLLVGGKLSFWFPVILERYCQLYHI
;
A
#
# COMPACT_ATOMS: atom_id res chain seq x y z
N MET A 1 -13.28 0.19 18.62
CA MET A 1 -12.83 0.87 17.39
C MET A 1 -13.51 2.22 17.43
N GLU A 2 -12.78 3.29 17.75
CA GLU A 2 -13.37 4.64 17.74
C GLU A 2 -13.72 4.99 16.29
N MET A 3 -14.96 5.42 16.10
CA MET A 3 -15.44 5.89 14.82
C MET A 3 -14.99 7.35 14.69
N ARG A 4 -14.22 7.62 13.63
CA ARG A 4 -13.76 8.98 13.31
C ARG A 4 -14.95 9.89 13.00
N ALA A 5 -14.82 11.18 13.28
CA ALA A 5 -15.84 12.16 12.95
C ALA A 5 -15.97 12.32 11.41
N GLU A 6 -17.12 12.79 10.91
CA GLU A 6 -17.37 12.89 9.45
C GLU A 6 -16.37 13.82 8.73
N ASP A 7 -15.86 14.83 9.44
CA ASP A 7 -14.83 15.76 8.99
C ASP A 7 -13.41 15.17 9.05
N GLU A 8 -13.19 14.02 9.68
CA GLU A 8 -11.89 13.34 9.73
C GLU A 8 -11.68 12.39 8.53
N SER A 9 -11.98 12.87 7.33
CA SER A 9 -11.83 12.12 6.09
C SER A 9 -10.82 12.77 5.13
N VAL A 10 -10.25 11.96 4.22
CA VAL A 10 -9.36 12.50 3.17
C VAL A 10 -10.11 13.54 2.33
N ARG A 11 -11.38 13.28 2.01
CA ARG A 11 -12.24 14.20 1.25
C ARG A 11 -12.41 15.55 1.95
N ALA A 12 -12.64 15.55 3.28
CA ALA A 12 -12.77 16.77 4.06
C ALA A 12 -11.51 17.65 3.96
N ASN A 13 -10.31 17.05 3.90
CA ASN A 13 -9.08 17.81 3.63
C ASN A 13 -9.14 18.52 2.27
N PHE A 14 -9.56 17.84 1.20
CA PHE A 14 -9.68 18.47 -0.12
C PHE A 14 -10.71 19.60 -0.14
N GLU A 15 -11.85 19.43 0.55
CA GLU A 15 -12.89 20.47 0.69
C GLU A 15 -12.37 21.68 1.47
N GLN A 16 -11.66 21.45 2.58
CA GLN A 16 -11.04 22.50 3.38
C GLN A 16 -10.08 23.37 2.56
N TYR A 17 -9.32 22.78 1.64
CA TYR A 17 -8.38 23.50 0.77
C TYR A 17 -9.00 23.98 -0.55
N GLY A 18 -10.30 23.77 -0.80
CA GLY A 18 -10.97 24.17 -2.05
C GLY A 18 -10.43 23.44 -3.28
N THR A 19 -10.03 22.18 -3.12
CA THR A 19 -9.42 21.34 -4.17
C THR A 19 -10.23 20.09 -4.48
N GLU A 20 -11.47 20.00 -4.01
CA GLU A 20 -12.36 18.84 -4.12
C GLU A 20 -12.59 18.37 -5.55
N ARG A 21 -12.55 19.29 -6.53
CA ARG A 21 -12.63 18.96 -7.96
C ARG A 21 -11.53 18.01 -8.46
N HIS A 22 -10.41 17.89 -7.73
CA HIS A 22 -9.31 16.97 -8.05
C HIS A 22 -9.39 15.65 -7.28
N TYR A 23 -10.34 15.51 -6.35
CA TYR A 23 -10.57 14.28 -5.60
C TYR A 23 -11.58 13.40 -6.33
N LEU A 24 -11.15 12.23 -6.77
CA LEU A 24 -12.03 11.24 -7.38
C LEU A 24 -12.71 10.38 -6.31
N CYS A 25 -11.92 9.56 -5.61
CA CYS A 25 -12.40 8.67 -4.55
C CYS A 25 -11.23 8.10 -3.73
N GLY A 26 -11.58 7.43 -2.63
CA GLY A 26 -10.68 6.57 -1.86
C GLY A 26 -10.99 5.11 -2.15
N ILE A 27 -9.95 4.29 -2.31
CA ILE A 27 -10.07 2.84 -2.49
C ILE A 27 -9.31 2.11 -1.37
N LEU A 28 -9.88 1.02 -0.87
CA LEU A 28 -9.19 0.11 0.02
C LEU A 28 -8.77 -1.12 -0.79
N ALA A 29 -7.49 -1.22 -1.10
CA ALA A 29 -6.93 -2.30 -1.88
C ALA A 29 -5.51 -2.66 -1.40
N ASP A 30 -5.07 -3.86 -1.72
CA ASP A 30 -3.66 -4.24 -1.57
C ASP A 30 -2.90 -3.81 -2.83
N ALA A 31 -1.98 -2.87 -2.68
CA ALA A 31 -1.18 -2.35 -3.79
C ALA A 31 -0.29 -3.42 -4.44
N SER A 32 -0.01 -4.54 -3.75
CA SER A 32 0.72 -5.68 -4.33
C SER A 32 -0.13 -6.61 -5.20
N TRP A 33 -1.44 -6.36 -5.30
CA TRP A 33 -2.34 -7.09 -6.20
C TRP A 33 -2.57 -6.26 -7.46
N HIS A 34 -1.75 -6.51 -8.48
CA HIS A 34 -1.71 -5.69 -9.70
C HIS A 34 -2.92 -5.91 -10.62
N ASP A 35 -3.69 -6.99 -10.44
CA ASP A 35 -4.88 -7.31 -11.24
C ASP A 35 -6.09 -6.40 -10.94
N LEU A 36 -5.97 -5.48 -9.98
CA LEU A 36 -7.02 -4.47 -9.73
C LEU A 36 -7.25 -3.56 -10.95
N TRP A 37 -6.23 -3.38 -11.78
CA TRP A 37 -6.26 -2.48 -12.92
C TRP A 37 -5.95 -3.25 -14.20
N GLU A 38 -6.96 -3.41 -15.07
CA GLU A 38 -6.83 -4.22 -16.28
C GLU A 38 -6.10 -3.53 -17.44
N ARG A 39 -5.84 -2.22 -17.32
CA ARG A 39 -5.20 -1.42 -18.37
C ARG A 39 -4.45 -0.22 -17.79
N PRO A 40 -3.45 0.31 -18.52
CA PRO A 40 -2.87 1.61 -18.22
C PRO A 40 -3.93 2.72 -18.20
N LEU A 41 -3.98 3.48 -17.10
CA LEU A 41 -4.98 4.53 -16.88
C LEU A 41 -4.35 5.84 -16.39
N PHE A 42 -3.23 5.77 -15.67
CA PHE A 42 -2.70 6.91 -14.96
C PHE A 42 -1.51 7.53 -15.70
N SER A 43 -1.44 8.87 -15.69
CA SER A 43 -0.26 9.60 -16.18
C SER A 43 0.81 9.73 -15.10
N ALA A 44 0.44 9.63 -13.83
CA ALA A 44 1.37 9.69 -12.71
C ALA A 44 0.89 8.90 -11.50
N ILE A 45 1.84 8.36 -10.74
CA ILE A 45 1.67 7.82 -9.39
C ILE A 45 2.56 8.64 -8.47
N VAL A 46 1.98 9.15 -7.39
CA VAL A 46 2.70 9.77 -6.28
C VAL A 46 2.36 8.98 -5.03
N THR A 47 3.36 8.42 -4.36
CA THR A 47 3.12 7.54 -3.22
C THR A 47 4.17 7.67 -2.15
N ASP A 48 3.73 7.46 -0.91
CA ASP A 48 4.56 7.42 0.28
C ASP A 48 4.48 6.01 0.91
N PRO A 49 5.19 5.01 0.37
CA PRO A 49 4.97 3.61 0.73
C PRO A 49 5.44 3.31 2.16
N PRO A 50 4.94 2.25 2.82
CA PRO A 50 5.41 1.90 4.16
C PRO A 50 6.85 1.39 4.12
N TYR A 51 7.80 2.21 4.57
CA TYR A 51 9.24 1.89 4.57
C TYR A 51 9.77 1.26 5.86
N GLY A 52 8.89 0.79 6.76
CA GLY A 52 9.29 0.03 7.93
C GLY A 52 9.83 0.83 9.12
N ILE A 53 9.96 2.16 8.99
CA ILE A 53 10.42 3.06 10.06
C ILE A 53 9.25 3.46 10.97
N ARG A 54 8.20 4.08 10.40
CA ARG A 54 7.01 4.53 11.14
C ARG A 54 6.00 3.40 11.33
N GLU A 55 5.80 2.60 10.29
CA GLU A 55 4.87 1.48 10.30
C GLU A 55 5.48 0.28 9.61
N LYS A 56 5.22 -0.93 10.15
CA LYS A 56 5.72 -2.16 9.55
C LYS A 56 4.95 -2.46 8.26
N GLY A 57 5.64 -2.67 7.15
CA GLY A 57 5.03 -3.11 5.90
C GLY A 57 4.19 -4.37 6.09
N ARG A 58 2.96 -4.36 5.55
CA ARG A 58 2.04 -5.49 5.54
C ARG A 58 1.39 -5.61 4.16
N LYS A 59 1.23 -6.85 3.72
CA LYS A 59 0.40 -7.20 2.56
C LYS A 59 -0.55 -8.33 2.93
N ILE A 60 -1.58 -8.53 2.13
CA ILE A 60 -2.45 -9.71 2.19
C ILE A 60 -1.59 -10.95 1.95
N GLY A 61 -1.78 -11.96 2.78
CA GLY A 61 -1.09 -13.23 2.72
C GLY A 61 -2.02 -14.39 3.02
N LYS A 62 -1.50 -15.59 2.74
CA LYS A 62 -2.14 -16.86 3.09
C LYS A 62 -1.24 -17.54 4.12
N LYS A 63 -1.64 -17.61 5.39
CA LYS A 63 -0.97 -18.51 6.33
C LYS A 63 -1.61 -19.88 6.28
N PRO A 64 -0.84 -20.97 6.43
CA PRO A 64 -1.41 -22.28 6.65
C PRO A 64 -2.26 -22.26 7.93
N ARG A 65 -3.50 -22.77 7.84
CA ARG A 65 -4.41 -22.85 8.98
C ARG A 65 -3.73 -23.64 10.10
N LYS A 66 -3.68 -23.05 11.29
CA LYS A 66 -3.28 -23.75 12.51
C LYS A 66 -4.49 -24.52 13.05
N GLU A 67 -4.32 -25.80 13.40
CA GLU A 67 -5.38 -26.72 13.85
C GLU A 67 -6.26 -26.19 15.00
N HIS A 68 -5.74 -25.31 15.86
CA HIS A 68 -6.50 -24.74 16.99
C HIS A 68 -7.34 -23.49 16.63
N TRP A 69 -7.34 -23.03 15.38
CA TRP A 69 -8.15 -21.89 14.93
C TRP A 69 -9.52 -22.29 14.37
N THR A 70 -9.78 -23.59 14.25
CA THR A 70 -11.10 -24.12 13.92
C THR A 70 -11.94 -24.18 15.19
N LEU A 71 -12.68 -23.12 15.49
CA LEU A 71 -13.83 -23.24 16.36
C LEU A 71 -14.84 -24.20 15.70
N PRO A 72 -15.48 -25.11 16.45
CA PRO A 72 -16.55 -25.94 15.92
C PRO A 72 -17.81 -25.08 15.79
N SER A 73 -17.99 -24.41 14.66
CA SER A 73 -19.29 -23.88 14.23
C SER A 73 -19.17 -23.31 12.82
N ALA A 74 -20.10 -23.69 11.97
CA ALA A 74 -20.28 -23.25 10.59
C ALA A 74 -20.74 -21.79 10.45
N GLU A 75 -20.47 -20.93 11.44
CA GLU A 75 -21.00 -19.56 11.55
C GLU A 75 -19.93 -18.47 11.39
N ARG A 76 -19.01 -18.63 10.44
CA ARG A 76 -18.25 -17.49 9.91
C ARG A 76 -18.46 -17.39 8.40
N GLN A 77 -19.52 -16.67 8.02
CA GLN A 77 -19.83 -16.36 6.62
C GLN A 77 -18.81 -15.40 5.97
N CYS A 78 -17.89 -14.78 6.73
CA CYS A 78 -16.88 -13.88 6.20
C CYS A 78 -15.47 -14.24 6.70
N HIS A 79 -14.62 -14.72 5.79
CA HIS A 79 -13.20 -14.96 6.05
C HIS A 79 -12.40 -13.74 5.60
N PHE A 80 -11.84 -13.00 6.55
CA PHE A 80 -10.93 -11.90 6.24
C PHE A 80 -9.54 -12.43 5.91
N PRO A 81 -8.89 -11.94 4.84
CA PRO A 81 -7.54 -12.35 4.49
C PRO A 81 -6.54 -11.99 5.60
N GLU A 82 -5.56 -12.85 5.81
CA GLU A 82 -4.53 -12.59 6.82
C GLU A 82 -3.49 -11.58 6.32
N LYS A 83 -2.86 -10.86 7.26
CA LYS A 83 -1.73 -9.98 6.97
C LYS A 83 -0.42 -10.73 7.15
N GLN A 84 0.50 -10.59 6.20
CA GLN A 84 1.87 -11.09 6.28
C GLN A 84 2.88 -9.94 6.29
N PRO A 85 4.10 -10.15 6.83
CA PRO A 85 5.17 -9.16 6.73
C PRO A 85 5.45 -8.81 5.27
N TYR A 86 5.69 -7.54 5.02
CA TYR A 86 6.05 -7.02 3.70
C TYR A 86 7.40 -6.31 3.83
N SER A 87 8.43 -6.87 3.20
CA SER A 87 9.79 -6.33 3.27
C SER A 87 9.90 -5.06 2.44
N LEU A 88 10.81 -4.17 2.82
CA LEU A 88 11.08 -2.92 2.09
C LEU A 88 11.32 -3.17 0.60
N GLU A 89 12.24 -4.07 0.27
CA GLU A 89 12.60 -4.44 -1.10
C GLU A 89 11.38 -4.91 -1.91
N LYS A 90 10.53 -5.77 -1.32
CA LYS A 90 9.32 -6.23 -1.98
C LYS A 90 8.29 -5.12 -2.15
N THR A 91 8.13 -4.24 -1.15
CA THR A 91 7.25 -3.07 -1.27
C THR A 91 7.59 -2.21 -2.48
N PHE A 92 8.88 -1.93 -2.70
CA PHE A 92 9.31 -1.12 -3.84
C PHE A 92 9.30 -1.88 -5.16
N THR A 93 9.63 -3.18 -5.15
CA THR A 93 9.57 -3.99 -6.39
C THR A 93 8.14 -4.11 -6.89
N ASP A 94 7.19 -4.49 -6.01
CA ASP A 94 5.77 -4.59 -6.36
C ASP A 94 5.21 -3.20 -6.74
N LEU A 95 5.67 -2.09 -6.10
CA LEU A 95 5.29 -0.74 -6.52
C LEU A 95 5.76 -0.40 -7.95
N CYS A 96 6.99 -0.77 -8.31
CA CYS A 96 7.50 -0.59 -9.67
C CYS A 96 6.73 -1.45 -10.67
N ASP A 97 6.39 -2.70 -10.32
CA ASP A 97 5.60 -3.59 -11.16
C ASP A 97 4.17 -3.05 -11.37
N LEU A 98 3.53 -2.56 -10.31
CA LEU A 98 2.24 -1.86 -10.39
C LEU A 98 2.35 -0.65 -11.32
N ALA A 99 3.37 0.19 -11.14
CA ALA A 99 3.55 1.37 -11.96
C ALA A 99 3.74 1.01 -13.44
N ALA A 100 4.48 -0.05 -13.74
CA ALA A 100 4.67 -0.54 -15.10
C ALA A 100 3.37 -1.03 -15.75
N SER A 101 2.42 -1.58 -14.97
CA SER A 101 1.14 -2.07 -15.51
C SER A 101 0.08 -0.97 -15.66
N VAL A 102 0.07 0.03 -14.77
CA VAL A 102 -1.02 1.02 -14.71
C VAL A 102 -0.67 2.40 -15.26
N LEU A 103 0.62 2.73 -15.43
CA LEU A 103 1.03 3.99 -16.04
C LEU A 103 0.97 3.91 -17.57
N LEU A 104 0.46 4.98 -18.17
CA LEU A 104 0.58 5.21 -19.60
C LEU A 104 2.06 5.30 -20.00
N VAL A 105 2.37 4.98 -21.27
CA VAL A 105 3.72 5.20 -21.82
C VAL A 105 4.10 6.68 -21.65
N GLY A 106 5.26 6.92 -21.03
CA GLY A 106 5.72 8.28 -20.67
C GLY A 106 5.18 8.81 -19.33
N GLY A 107 4.37 8.01 -18.62
CA GLY A 107 3.90 8.31 -17.28
C GLY A 107 5.02 8.32 -16.25
N LYS A 108 4.75 8.89 -15.07
CA LYS A 108 5.76 9.14 -14.04
C LYS A 108 5.42 8.46 -12.72
N LEU A 109 6.40 7.79 -12.12
CA LEU A 109 6.34 7.28 -10.77
C LEU A 109 7.20 8.16 -9.85
N SER A 110 6.63 8.65 -8.76
CA SER A 110 7.33 9.41 -7.71
C SER A 110 7.07 8.76 -6.35
N PHE A 111 8.14 8.42 -5.62
CA PHE A 111 8.05 7.84 -4.28
C PHE A 111 9.19 8.29 -3.37
N TRP A 112 8.96 8.18 -2.07
CA TRP A 112 9.99 8.35 -1.05
C TRP A 112 10.66 7.00 -0.75
N PHE A 113 11.99 6.98 -0.75
CA PHE A 113 12.80 5.80 -0.42
C PHE A 113 13.72 6.10 0.78
N PRO A 114 13.66 5.30 1.86
CA PRO A 114 14.52 5.51 3.01
C PRO A 114 15.97 5.11 2.68
N VAL A 115 16.90 6.05 2.77
CA VAL A 115 18.33 5.75 2.67
C VAL A 115 18.94 5.76 4.07
N ILE A 116 19.46 4.60 4.51
CA ILE A 116 20.22 4.49 5.76
C ILE A 116 21.70 4.65 5.41
N LEU A 117 22.23 5.86 5.60
CA LEU A 117 23.59 6.23 5.17
C LEU A 117 24.69 5.37 5.81
N GLU A 118 24.52 4.88 7.05
CA GLU A 118 25.56 4.06 7.71
C GLU A 118 25.86 2.76 6.96
N ARG A 119 24.91 2.22 6.18
CA ARG A 119 25.12 1.01 5.38
C ARG A 119 25.89 1.25 4.08
N TYR A 120 26.03 2.50 3.66
CA TYR A 120 26.74 2.88 2.43
C TYR A 120 28.20 3.30 2.69
N CYS A 121 28.54 3.73 3.91
CA CYS A 121 29.89 4.17 4.25
C CYS A 121 30.95 3.04 4.28
N GLN A 122 30.55 1.78 4.48
CA GLN A 122 31.51 0.65 4.51
C GLN A 122 32.12 0.33 3.13
N LEU A 123 31.58 0.86 2.04
CA LEU A 123 32.10 0.65 0.68
C LEU A 123 33.14 1.70 0.24
N TYR A 124 33.43 2.72 1.07
CA TYR A 124 34.37 3.80 0.73
C TYR A 124 35.60 3.87 1.65
N HIS A 125 35.96 2.76 2.30
CA HIS A 125 37.29 2.64 2.91
C HIS A 125 38.32 2.28 1.82
N ILE A 126 38.72 3.29 1.05
CA ILE A 126 40.00 3.31 0.31
C ILE A 126 41.04 3.93 1.24
#